data_AF-A0A521P293-F1
#
_entry.id   AF-A0A521P293-F1
#
_cell.length_a   1.000
_cell.length_b   1.000
_cell.length_c   1.000
_cell.angle_alpha   90.00
_cell.angle_beta   90.00
_cell.angle_gamma   90.00
#
_symmetry.space_group_name_H-M   'P 1'
#
loop_
_entity.id
_entity.type
_entity.pdbx_description
1 polymer ?
#
loop_
_entity_poly.entity_id
_entity_poly.type
_entity_poly.pdbx_seq_one_letter_code
_entity_poly.pdbx_strand_id
1 'polypeptide(L)'
;MNERELRVLASMKLLSYFRQQQLPAECTSREDIERLLGLHAANLVRASFDAPVRERSGDVYIPRAVVSEVTAEGHSALARARRQQPEHFDDMPARQPRARRASKTANEGAEKGMETVRAPGEVLVLPRDSSNS
;
A
#
# COMPACT_ATOMS: atom_id res chain seq x y z
N MET A 1 -17.81 14.74 -15.16
CA MET A 1 -18.04 13.38 -14.64
C MET A 1 -19.46 12.97 -14.97
N ASN A 2 -19.66 11.73 -15.40
CA ASN A 2 -21.00 11.16 -15.55
C ASN A 2 -21.54 10.65 -14.19
N GLU A 3 -22.84 10.37 -14.10
CA GLU A 3 -23.46 9.92 -12.83
C GLU A 3 -22.85 8.63 -12.30
N ARG A 4 -22.42 7.73 -13.19
CA ARG A 4 -21.78 6.47 -12.80
C ARG A 4 -20.45 6.75 -12.09
N GLU A 5 -19.63 7.63 -12.62
CA GLU A 5 -18.37 8.07 -12.01
C GLU A 5 -18.61 8.71 -10.65
N LEU A 6 -19.64 9.55 -10.52
CA LEU A 6 -20.01 10.16 -9.24
C LEU A 6 -20.41 9.10 -8.20
N ARG A 7 -21.19 8.08 -8.59
CA ARG A 7 -21.57 6.97 -7.70
C ARG A 7 -20.36 6.15 -7.25
N VAL A 8 -19.45 5.85 -8.18
CA VAL A 8 -18.20 5.14 -7.87
C VAL A 8 -17.35 5.97 -6.92
N LEU A 9 -17.19 7.27 -7.18
CA LEU A 9 -16.41 8.16 -6.34
C LEU A 9 -16.98 8.24 -4.91
N ALA A 10 -18.29 8.41 -4.77
CA ALA A 10 -18.96 8.44 -3.48
C ALA A 10 -18.72 7.14 -2.69
N SER A 11 -18.80 5.98 -3.36
CA SER A 11 -18.54 4.67 -2.75
C SER A 11 -17.07 4.54 -2.30
N MET A 12 -16.12 5.01 -3.11
CA MET A 12 -14.70 5.01 -2.75
C MET A 12 -14.39 5.97 -1.59
N LYS A 13 -15.06 7.12 -1.52
CA LYS A 13 -14.95 8.05 -0.38
C LYS A 13 -15.46 7.41 0.91
N LEU A 14 -16.60 6.73 0.85
CA LEU A 14 -17.14 5.99 2.00
C LEU A 14 -16.20 4.86 2.46
N LEU A 15 -15.63 4.10 1.51
CA LEU A 15 -14.62 3.09 1.81
C LEU A 15 -13.37 3.71 2.46
N SER A 16 -12.96 4.89 2.00
CA SER A 16 -11.83 5.64 2.56
C SER A 16 -12.10 6.13 3.98
N TYR A 17 -13.34 6.52 4.28
CA TYR A 17 -13.78 6.89 5.63
C TYR A 17 -13.65 5.71 6.61
N PHE A 18 -14.20 4.53 6.27
CA PHE A 18 -14.11 3.36 7.15
C PHE A 18 -12.68 2.84 7.35
N ARG A 19 -11.77 3.10 6.40
CA ARG A 19 -10.34 2.79 6.58
C ARG A 19 -9.69 3.60 7.71
N GLN A 20 -10.18 4.82 7.98
CA GLN A 20 -9.61 5.72 8.98
C GLN A 20 -10.30 5.59 10.35
N GLN A 21 -11.52 5.07 10.36
CA GLN A 21 -12.30 4.83 11.58
C GLN A 21 -11.75 3.68 12.41
N GLN A 22 -12.04 3.72 13.70
CA GLN A 22 -11.89 2.53 14.55
C GLN A 22 -13.08 1.60 14.28
N LEU A 23 -12.79 0.35 13.95
CA LEU A 23 -13.80 -0.67 13.65
C LEU A 23 -14.00 -1.60 14.87
N PRO A 24 -15.22 -2.13 15.09
CA PRO A 24 -16.42 -1.99 14.25
C PRO A 24 -17.07 -0.61 14.31
N ALA A 25 -17.62 -0.14 13.19
CA ALA A 25 -18.30 1.16 13.08
C ALA A 25 -19.73 0.99 12.57
N GLU A 26 -20.66 1.74 13.16
CA GLU A 26 -22.06 1.75 12.76
C GLU A 26 -22.34 2.79 11.67
N CYS A 27 -23.27 2.48 10.78
CA CYS A 27 -23.76 3.35 9.73
C CYS A 27 -25.29 3.31 9.69
N THR A 28 -25.92 4.48 9.73
CA THR A 28 -27.39 4.63 9.77
C THR A 28 -27.94 5.52 8.65
N SER A 29 -27.08 6.13 7.82
CA SER A 29 -27.52 6.86 6.63
C SER A 29 -27.99 5.87 5.56
N ARG A 30 -29.19 6.08 5.01
CA ARG A 30 -29.75 5.23 3.95
C ARG A 30 -28.85 5.21 2.72
N GLU A 31 -28.37 6.38 2.30
CA GLU A 31 -27.50 6.53 1.13
C GLU A 31 -26.16 5.82 1.32
N ASP A 32 -25.58 5.88 2.52
CA ASP A 32 -24.34 5.16 2.82
C ASP A 32 -24.55 3.67 2.95
N ILE A 33 -25.69 3.21 3.49
CA ILE A 33 -26.03 1.79 3.56
C ILE A 33 -26.20 1.21 2.14
N GLU A 34 -26.85 1.91 1.22
CA GLU A 34 -26.95 1.49 -0.18
C GLU A 34 -25.57 1.35 -0.84
N ARG A 35 -24.66 2.29 -0.58
CA ARG A 35 -23.26 2.20 -1.05
C ARG A 35 -22.53 1.05 -0.39
N LEU A 36 -22.73 0.81 0.91
CA LEU A 36 -22.14 -0.31 1.65
C LEU A 36 -22.60 -1.66 1.11
N LEU A 37 -23.85 -1.80 0.68
CA LEU A 37 -24.32 -3.01 0.00
C LEU A 37 -23.48 -3.30 -1.25
N GLY A 38 -23.22 -2.29 -2.07
CA GLY A 38 -22.37 -2.42 -3.26
C GLY A 38 -20.91 -2.76 -2.93
N LEU A 39 -20.33 -2.09 -1.92
CA LEU A 39 -18.97 -2.35 -1.45
C LEU A 39 -18.82 -3.75 -0.85
N HIS A 40 -19.83 -4.20 -0.09
CA HIS A 40 -19.86 -5.52 0.51
C HIS A 40 -20.00 -6.62 -0.55
N ALA A 41 -20.91 -6.45 -1.52
CA ALA A 41 -21.06 -7.36 -2.65
C ALA A 41 -19.78 -7.46 -3.50
N ALA A 42 -19.01 -6.38 -3.59
CA ALA A 42 -17.70 -6.36 -4.24
C ALA A 42 -16.54 -6.87 -3.34
N ASN A 43 -16.84 -7.38 -2.15
CA ASN A 43 -15.87 -7.88 -1.16
C ASN A 43 -14.80 -6.84 -0.76
N LEU A 44 -15.16 -5.55 -0.76
CA LEU A 44 -14.26 -4.46 -0.34
C LEU A 44 -14.37 -4.16 1.16
N VAL A 45 -15.47 -4.58 1.78
CA VAL A 45 -15.72 -4.46 3.24
C VAL A 45 -16.40 -5.72 3.76
N ARG A 46 -16.12 -6.06 5.02
CA ARG A 46 -16.98 -6.94 5.80
C ARG A 46 -17.98 -6.08 6.57
N ALA A 47 -19.26 -6.29 6.29
CA ALA A 47 -20.34 -5.59 6.95
C ALA A 47 -21.49 -6.55 7.23
N SER A 48 -22.22 -6.29 8.33
CA SER A 48 -23.51 -6.91 8.62
C SER A 48 -24.60 -5.86 8.50
N PHE A 49 -25.76 -6.26 7.99
CA PHE A 49 -26.91 -5.39 7.76
C PHE A 49 -28.09 -5.87 8.59
N ASP A 50 -28.77 -4.95 9.24
CA ASP A 50 -30.02 -5.27 9.94
C ASP A 50 -31.11 -5.67 8.92
N ALA A 51 -32.17 -6.32 9.39
CA ALA A 51 -33.29 -6.70 8.55
C ALA A 51 -33.96 -5.46 7.93
N PRO A 52 -34.39 -5.50 6.64
CA PRO A 52 -35.12 -4.41 6.04
C PRO A 52 -36.42 -4.12 6.78
N VAL A 53 -36.70 -2.84 7.01
CA VAL A 53 -37.91 -2.34 7.66
C VAL A 53 -38.79 -1.68 6.60
N ARG A 54 -40.10 -1.92 6.69
CA ARG A 54 -41.10 -1.27 5.84
C ARG A 54 -41.77 -0.11 6.56
N GLU A 55 -41.75 1.06 5.94
CA GLU A 55 -42.42 2.25 6.44
C GLU A 55 -43.91 2.25 6.09
N ARG A 56 -44.68 3.09 6.79
CA ARG A 56 -46.11 3.27 6.49
C ARG A 56 -46.36 3.88 5.11
N SER A 57 -45.38 4.59 4.53
CA SER A 57 -45.39 5.07 3.14
C SER A 57 -45.34 3.94 2.13
N GLY A 58 -44.91 2.74 2.54
CA GLY A 58 -44.66 1.60 1.67
C GLY A 58 -43.19 1.40 1.32
N ASP A 59 -42.32 2.37 1.62
CA ASP A 59 -40.88 2.30 1.38
C ASP A 59 -40.21 1.22 2.24
N VAL A 60 -39.15 0.61 1.70
CA VAL A 60 -38.36 -0.41 2.39
C VAL A 60 -36.92 0.05 2.45
N TYR A 61 -36.33 0.04 3.64
CA TYR A 61 -34.92 0.41 3.85
C TYR A 61 -34.28 -0.44 4.93
N ILE A 62 -32.95 -0.48 4.93
CA ILE A 62 -32.17 -1.12 5.99
C ILE A 62 -31.83 -0.04 7.03
N PRO A 63 -32.16 -0.22 8.31
CA PRO A 63 -32.03 0.84 9.30
C PRO A 63 -30.58 1.07 9.75
N ARG A 64 -29.75 0.03 9.70
CA ARG A 64 -28.37 0.08 10.18
C ARG A 64 -27.50 -0.97 9.49
N ALA A 65 -26.25 -0.60 9.29
CA ALA A 65 -25.17 -1.51 8.95
C ALA A 65 -24.03 -1.37 9.96
N VAL A 66 -23.31 -2.45 10.22
CA VAL A 66 -22.08 -2.46 11.02
C VAL A 66 -20.94 -2.92 10.14
N VAL A 67 -19.95 -2.06 9.94
CA VAL A 67 -18.73 -2.40 9.20
C VAL A 67 -17.71 -2.93 10.21
N SER A 68 -17.29 -4.18 10.04
CA SER A 68 -16.32 -4.83 10.93
C SER A 68 -14.89 -4.76 10.41
N GLU A 69 -14.72 -4.68 9.08
CA GLU A 69 -13.40 -4.69 8.44
C GLU A 69 -13.44 -4.01 7.06
N VAL A 70 -12.36 -3.30 6.70
CA VAL A 70 -12.03 -3.01 5.30
C VAL A 70 -11.08 -4.11 4.81
N THR A 71 -11.46 -4.83 3.77
CA THR A 71 -10.70 -6.01 3.31
C THR A 71 -9.39 -5.60 2.60
N ALA A 72 -8.52 -6.58 2.33
CA ALA A 72 -7.31 -6.38 1.52
C ALA A 72 -7.64 -5.88 0.10
N GLU A 73 -8.72 -6.37 -0.48
CA GLU A 73 -9.27 -5.93 -1.76
C GLU A 73 -9.74 -4.48 -1.68
N GLY A 74 -10.43 -4.12 -0.58
CA GLY A 74 -10.84 -2.75 -0.28
C GLY A 74 -9.66 -1.78 -0.21
N HIS A 75 -8.61 -2.15 0.52
CA HIS A 75 -7.37 -1.35 0.58
C HIS A 75 -6.70 -1.21 -0.78
N SER A 76 -6.68 -2.27 -1.58
CA SER A 76 -6.10 -2.27 -2.93
C SER A 76 -6.92 -1.41 -3.90
N ALA A 77 -8.25 -1.48 -3.82
CA ALA A 77 -9.16 -0.66 -4.60
C ALA A 77 -8.97 0.83 -4.27
N LEU A 78 -8.87 1.19 -2.99
CA LEU A 78 -8.54 2.56 -2.57
C LEU A 78 -7.18 3.01 -3.11
N ALA A 79 -6.14 2.18 -3.00
CA ALA A 79 -4.82 2.53 -3.52
C ALA A 79 -4.80 2.71 -5.04
N ARG A 80 -5.68 2.02 -5.79
CA ARG A 80 -5.85 2.20 -7.23
C ARG A 80 -6.63 3.49 -7.53
N ALA A 81 -7.75 3.72 -6.85
CA ALA A 81 -8.57 4.92 -7.01
C ALA A 81 -7.75 6.21 -6.77
N ARG A 82 -6.94 6.24 -5.70
CA ARG A 82 -6.04 7.37 -5.41
C ARG A 82 -4.99 7.65 -6.49
N ARG A 83 -4.53 6.61 -7.20
CA ARG A 83 -3.58 6.78 -8.31
C ARG A 83 -4.24 7.30 -9.58
N GLN A 84 -5.52 6.98 -9.76
CA GLN A 84 -6.29 7.39 -10.93
C GLN A 84 -6.90 8.78 -10.79
N GLN A 85 -7.26 9.17 -9.56
CA GLN A 85 -7.96 10.44 -9.27
C GLN A 85 -7.44 11.08 -7.96
N PRO A 86 -6.16 11.49 -7.90
CA PRO A 86 -5.55 12.01 -6.68
C PRO A 86 -6.32 13.19 -6.08
N GLU A 87 -6.81 14.11 -6.92
CA GLU A 87 -7.55 15.33 -6.57
C GLU A 87 -8.82 15.10 -5.71
N HIS A 88 -9.31 13.86 -5.64
CA HIS A 88 -10.51 13.52 -4.89
C HIS A 88 -10.26 12.81 -3.56
N PHE A 89 -8.99 12.54 -3.23
CA PHE A 89 -8.57 11.82 -2.01
C PHE A 89 -7.42 12.52 -1.25
N ASP A 90 -7.22 13.82 -1.48
CA ASP A 90 -6.07 14.60 -0.99
C ASP A 90 -6.11 14.91 0.53
N ASP A 91 -7.27 14.78 1.20
CA ASP A 91 -7.40 15.04 2.65
C ASP A 91 -6.78 13.96 3.57
N MET A 92 -5.97 13.03 3.03
CA MET A 92 -5.35 11.95 3.80
C MET A 92 -3.84 11.99 3.74
N PRO A 93 -3.12 11.76 4.85
CA PRO A 93 -1.67 11.69 4.83
C PRO A 93 -1.23 10.60 3.83
N ALA A 94 -0.49 11.04 2.81
CA ALA A 94 0.16 10.13 1.88
C ALA A 94 1.08 9.23 2.71
N ARG A 95 0.84 7.92 2.67
CA ARG A 95 1.75 6.95 3.29
C ARG A 95 3.08 7.13 2.58
N GLN A 96 4.09 7.67 3.29
CA GLN A 96 5.40 7.93 2.69
C GLN A 96 5.91 6.65 2.02
N PRO A 97 6.44 6.73 0.78
CA PRO A 97 7.08 5.59 0.17
C PRO A 97 8.19 5.12 1.09
N ARG A 98 8.15 3.85 1.53
CA ARG A 98 9.27 3.23 2.23
C ARG A 98 10.48 3.37 1.32
N ALA A 99 11.44 4.22 1.73
CA ALA A 99 12.65 4.47 0.97
C ALA A 99 13.28 3.13 0.59
N ARG A 100 13.37 2.86 -0.72
CA ARG A 100 14.18 1.77 -1.23
C ARG A 100 15.62 2.08 -0.81
N ARG A 101 16.16 1.31 0.14
CA ARG A 101 17.60 1.31 0.44
C ARG A 101 18.33 0.98 -0.86
N ALA A 102 18.87 2.01 -1.53
CA ALA A 102 19.84 1.80 -2.58
C ALA A 102 21.13 1.31 -1.91
N SER A 103 21.39 0.01 -1.99
CA SER A 103 22.72 -0.53 -1.71
C SER A 103 23.68 0.02 -2.75
N LYS A 104 24.40 1.09 -2.39
CA LYS A 104 25.51 1.64 -3.17
C LYS A 104 26.67 0.63 -3.07
N THR A 105 26.83 -0.22 -4.08
CA THR A 105 28.10 -0.90 -4.35
C THR A 105 29.07 0.18 -4.84
N ALA A 106 29.92 0.67 -3.93
CA ALA A 106 31.12 1.40 -4.32
C ALA A 106 32.22 0.37 -4.58
N ASN A 107 32.45 0.07 -5.86
CA ASN A 107 33.72 -0.50 -6.30
C ASN A 107 34.48 0.65 -6.98
N GLU A 108 35.25 1.39 -6.19
CA GLU A 108 36.16 2.40 -6.72
C GLU A 108 37.36 1.68 -7.33
N GLY A 109 37.39 1.64 -8.66
CA GLY A 109 38.59 1.32 -9.42
C GLY A 109 39.64 2.40 -9.16
N ALA A 110 40.72 2.01 -8.49
CA ALA A 110 41.93 2.80 -8.40
C ALA A 110 42.90 2.31 -9.49
N GLU A 111 42.79 2.88 -10.68
CA GLU A 111 43.88 2.85 -11.66
C GLU A 111 44.72 4.13 -11.52
N LYS A 112 46.00 3.93 -11.18
CA LYS A 112 47.19 4.78 -11.43
C LYS A 112 48.36 3.95 -10.89
N GLY A 113 49.19 3.29 -11.69
CA GLY A 113 49.96 3.85 -12.80
C GLY A 113 51.33 4.26 -12.25
N MET A 114 52.32 3.37 -12.30
CA MET A 114 53.74 3.70 -12.47
C MET A 114 54.57 2.42 -12.68
N GLU A 115 54.90 2.24 -13.95
CA GLU A 115 55.91 1.36 -14.52
C GLU A 115 57.30 1.73 -14.00
N THR A 116 58.05 0.76 -13.48
CA THR A 116 59.52 0.85 -13.40
C THR A 116 60.12 -0.45 -13.91
N VAL A 117 60.80 -0.34 -15.05
CA VAL A 117 61.56 -1.38 -15.72
C VAL A 117 62.95 -1.54 -15.05
N ARG A 118 63.38 -2.80 -14.99
CA ARG A 118 64.56 -3.44 -14.39
C ARG A 118 65.94 -2.79 -14.64
N ALA A 119 66.93 -3.08 -13.76
CA ALA A 119 68.03 -4.07 -13.94
C ALA A 119 69.07 -3.99 -12.76
N PRO A 120 70.20 -4.73 -12.74
CA PRO A 120 70.37 -6.07 -12.12
C PRO A 120 71.57 -6.19 -11.12
N GLY A 121 71.68 -7.32 -10.41
CA GLY A 121 72.80 -7.70 -9.52
C GLY A 121 72.38 -7.63 -8.04
N GLU A 122 72.63 -8.59 -7.14
CA GLU A 122 73.58 -9.70 -7.05
C GLU A 122 72.91 -10.91 -6.35
N VAL A 123 73.25 -12.10 -6.85
CA VAL A 123 73.73 -13.30 -6.11
C VAL A 123 73.06 -13.69 -4.78
N LEU A 124 72.38 -14.86 -4.83
CA LEU A 124 72.42 -16.02 -3.90
C LEU A 124 72.25 -15.70 -2.38
N VAL A 125 71.25 -16.22 -1.67
CA VAL A 125 71.23 -17.59 -1.10
C VAL A 125 69.81 -17.96 -0.68
N LEU A 126 69.32 -19.11 -1.17
CA LEU A 126 68.37 -20.02 -0.51
C LEU A 126 69.19 -21.25 -0.07
N PRO A 127 68.70 -22.19 0.75
CA PRO A 127 67.54 -22.19 1.65
C PRO A 127 67.94 -22.64 3.08
N ARG A 128 67.06 -22.55 4.07
CA ARG A 128 67.03 -23.56 5.13
C ARG A 128 65.61 -23.90 5.56
N ASP A 129 65.27 -25.11 5.15
CA ASP A 129 64.21 -25.99 5.58
C ASP A 129 63.98 -26.08 7.10
N SER A 130 62.78 -26.59 7.37
CA SER A 130 62.40 -27.53 8.44
C SER A 130 61.63 -26.98 9.64
N SER A 131 60.34 -27.30 9.60
CA SER A 131 59.63 -28.08 10.64
C SER A 131 59.24 -27.35 11.94
N ASN A 132 58.15 -27.64 12.62
CA ASN A 132 56.93 -28.42 12.43
C ASN A 132 56.16 -28.22 13.76
N SER A 133 54.82 -28.26 13.71
CA SER A 133 53.86 -28.36 14.83
C SER A 133 53.58 -27.13 15.68
#